data_AF-A0A497GHK4-F1
#
_entry.id   AF-A0A497GHK4-F1
#
_cell.length_a   1.000
_cell.length_b   1.000
_cell.length_c   1.000
_cell.angle_alpha   90.00
_cell.angle_beta   90.00
_cell.angle_gamma   90.00
#
_symmetry.space_group_name_H-M   'P 1'
#
loop_
_entity.id
_entity.type
_entity.pdbx_description
1 polymer ?
#
loop_
_entity_poly.entity_id
_entity_poly.type
_entity_poly.pdbx_seq_one_letter_code
_entity_poly.pdbx_strand_id
1 'polypeptide(L)'
;MVKASSAERIEKYDDKRTTSMVVAYKRRVEERRPNLEALGARAELDSKVAGILTSHNVSSAKRIDYHNFARYIEKRKREGTLTPDIIEAAKAHWTALNCDEAILDEIIQAITGAQG
;
A
#
# COMPACT_ATOMS: atom_id res chain seq x y z
N MET A 1 -31.60 -10.13 2.26
CA MET A 1 -30.37 -10.68 2.86
C MET A 1 -30.22 -10.08 4.26
N VAL A 2 -30.47 -10.86 5.31
CA VAL A 2 -30.27 -10.43 6.70
C VAL A 2 -28.76 -10.40 6.95
N LYS A 3 -28.20 -9.24 7.30
CA LYS A 3 -26.78 -9.15 7.69
C LYS A 3 -26.62 -9.91 9.01
N ALA A 4 -25.77 -10.93 9.02
CA ALA A 4 -25.40 -11.64 10.25
C ALA A 4 -24.97 -10.63 11.32
N SER A 5 -25.48 -10.81 12.54
CA SER A 5 -25.17 -9.99 13.69
C SER A 5 -23.68 -10.03 14.03
N SER A 6 -23.18 -9.03 14.75
CA SER A 6 -21.77 -9.00 15.17
C SER A 6 -21.40 -10.24 16.00
N ALA A 7 -22.33 -10.81 16.77
CA ALA A 7 -22.13 -12.03 17.54
C ALA A 7 -21.92 -13.26 16.65
N GLU A 8 -22.77 -13.46 15.63
CA GLU A 8 -22.63 -14.56 14.67
C GLU A 8 -21.33 -14.45 13.84
N ARG A 9 -20.83 -13.22 13.63
CA ARG A 9 -19.54 -13.01 12.99
C ARG A 9 -18.38 -13.42 13.91
N ILE A 10 -18.44 -13.06 15.19
CA ILE A 10 -17.41 -13.39 16.19
C ILE A 10 -17.31 -14.92 16.34
N GLU A 11 -18.43 -15.59 16.57
CA GLU A 11 -18.50 -17.04 16.74
C GLU A 11 -17.95 -17.80 15.51
N LYS A 12 -18.34 -17.36 14.31
CA LYS A 12 -17.78 -17.91 13.06
C LYS A 12 -16.27 -17.72 12.92
N TYR A 13 -15.71 -16.61 13.42
CA TYR A 13 -14.27 -16.37 13.37
C TYR A 13 -13.52 -17.23 14.38
N ASP A 14 -14.06 -17.40 15.58
CA ASP A 14 -13.46 -18.24 16.63
C ASP A 14 -13.51 -19.73 16.26
N ASP A 15 -14.59 -20.20 15.64
CA ASP A 15 -14.67 -21.56 15.09
C ASP A 15 -13.63 -21.77 13.99
N LYS A 16 -13.53 -20.86 13.02
CA LYS A 16 -12.50 -20.96 11.96
C LYS A 16 -11.09 -21.02 12.54
N ARG A 17 -10.81 -20.20 13.55
CA ARG A 17 -9.52 -20.14 14.23
C ARG A 17 -9.17 -21.47 14.92
N THR A 18 -10.17 -22.15 15.48
CA THR A 18 -10.00 -23.37 16.29
C THR A 18 -9.98 -24.63 15.43
N THR A 19 -10.83 -24.74 14.41
CA THR A 19 -11.01 -25.98 13.63
C THR A 19 -10.10 -26.09 12.40
N SER A 20 -9.68 -24.97 11.80
CA SER A 20 -9.01 -24.97 10.47
C SER A 20 -7.63 -24.32 10.42
N MET A 21 -7.20 -23.67 11.50
CA MET A 21 -6.12 -22.67 11.46
C MET A 21 -4.86 -23.01 12.25
N VAL A 22 -4.72 -24.19 12.84
CA VAL A 22 -3.48 -24.51 13.58
C VAL A 22 -2.49 -25.23 12.68
N VAL A 23 -2.79 -26.43 12.17
CA VAL A 23 -1.78 -27.23 11.46
C VAL A 23 -1.55 -26.76 10.02
N ALA A 24 -2.61 -26.57 9.23
CA ALA A 24 -2.49 -26.17 7.82
C ALA A 24 -1.99 -24.72 7.66
N TYR A 25 -2.40 -23.81 8.54
CA TYR A 25 -1.93 -22.43 8.54
C TYR A 25 -0.49 -22.32 9.07
N LYS A 26 -0.13 -23.01 10.16
CA LYS A 26 1.24 -23.02 10.67
C LYS A 26 2.21 -23.57 9.62
N ARG A 27 1.86 -24.70 8.98
CA ARG A 27 2.63 -25.24 7.86
C ARG A 27 2.73 -24.27 6.68
N ARG A 28 1.62 -23.64 6.28
CA ARG A 28 1.62 -22.64 5.19
C ARG A 28 2.47 -21.40 5.53
N VAL A 29 2.53 -20.99 6.81
CA VAL A 29 3.35 -19.86 7.27
C VAL A 29 4.83 -20.26 7.36
N GLU A 30 5.14 -21.44 7.89
CA GLU A 30 6.50 -21.97 8.01
C GLU A 30 7.13 -22.29 6.64
N GLU A 31 6.34 -22.78 5.69
CA GLU A 31 6.77 -23.07 4.31
C GLU A 31 6.68 -21.84 3.39
N ARG A 32 6.17 -20.70 3.89
CA ARG A 32 6.05 -19.47 3.09
C ARG A 32 7.43 -18.90 2.81
N ARG A 33 7.96 -19.22 1.64
CA ARG A 33 9.13 -18.51 1.13
C ARG A 33 8.75 -17.06 0.85
N PRO A 34 9.55 -16.08 1.30
CA PRO A 34 9.30 -14.69 0.96
C PRO A 34 9.34 -14.54 -0.57
N ASN A 35 8.38 -13.79 -1.11
CA ASN A 35 8.42 -13.44 -2.52
C ASN A 35 9.52 -12.38 -2.71
N LEU A 36 10.74 -12.85 -2.99
CA LEU A 36 11.94 -12.03 -3.11
C LEU A 36 11.83 -11.00 -4.24
N GLU A 37 11.17 -11.35 -5.35
CA GLU A 37 10.93 -10.42 -6.47
C GLU A 37 10.02 -9.27 -6.04
N ALA A 38 8.92 -9.57 -5.35
CA ALA A 38 8.02 -8.55 -4.85
C ALA A 38 8.68 -7.64 -3.78
N LEU A 39 9.61 -8.19 -2.98
CA LEU A 39 10.41 -7.41 -2.04
C LEU A 39 11.44 -6.52 -2.76
N GLY A 40 12.09 -7.03 -3.80
CA GLY A 40 13.02 -6.28 -4.64
C GLY A 40 12.34 -5.11 -5.35
N ALA A 41 11.22 -5.35 -6.03
CA ALA A 41 10.45 -4.31 -6.70
C ALA A 41 9.98 -3.22 -5.72
N ARG A 42 9.60 -3.60 -4.49
CA ARG A 42 9.24 -2.64 -3.44
C ARG A 42 10.45 -1.84 -2.97
N ALA A 43 11.60 -2.46 -2.79
CA ALA A 43 12.83 -1.77 -2.39
C ALA A 43 13.28 -0.78 -3.45
N GLU A 44 13.16 -1.12 -4.74
CA GLU A 44 13.45 -0.22 -5.85
C GLU A 44 12.52 1.01 -5.85
N LEU A 45 11.21 0.80 -5.65
CA LEU A 45 10.26 1.90 -5.51
C LEU A 45 10.62 2.81 -4.33
N ASP A 46 10.84 2.22 -3.15
CA ASP A 46 11.16 2.97 -1.95
C ASP A 46 12.49 3.75 -2.13
N SER A 47 13.48 3.19 -2.83
CA SER A 47 14.74 3.87 -3.16
C SER A 47 14.53 5.08 -4.08
N LYS A 48 13.73 4.93 -5.15
CA LYS A 48 13.40 6.04 -6.07
C LYS A 48 12.69 7.18 -5.33
N VAL A 49 11.68 6.85 -4.52
CA VAL A 49 10.94 7.82 -3.71
C VAL A 49 11.86 8.50 -2.70
N ALA A 50 12.74 7.75 -2.04
CA ALA A 50 13.72 8.34 -1.10
C ALA A 50 14.65 9.35 -1.78
N GLY A 51 15.01 9.13 -3.06
CA GLY A 51 15.74 10.09 -3.89
C GLY A 51 14.99 11.40 -4.06
N ILE A 52 13.72 11.34 -4.52
CA ILE A 52 12.83 12.51 -4.68
C ILE A 52 12.73 13.28 -3.36
N LEU A 53 12.41 12.58 -2.26
CA LEU A 53 12.24 13.20 -0.94
C LEU A 53 13.53 13.84 -0.41
N THR A 54 14.68 13.34 -0.83
CA THR A 54 15.98 13.93 -0.48
C THR A 54 16.24 15.20 -1.28
N SER A 55 15.94 15.21 -2.59
CA SER A 55 16.03 16.42 -3.43
C SER A 55 15.14 17.56 -2.92
N HIS A 56 13.97 17.23 -2.36
CA HIS A 56 13.02 18.19 -1.79
C HIS A 56 13.23 18.51 -0.29
N ASN A 57 14.32 18.03 0.32
CA ASN A 57 14.63 18.23 1.74
C ASN A 57 13.49 17.83 2.70
N VAL A 58 12.73 16.79 2.37
CA VAL A 58 11.61 16.34 3.20
C VAL A 58 12.13 15.74 4.51
N SER A 59 11.61 16.24 5.62
CA SER A 59 11.96 15.76 6.97
C SER A 59 11.63 14.28 7.16
N SER A 60 12.47 13.56 7.92
CA SER A 60 12.35 12.11 8.12
C SER A 60 10.97 11.67 8.62
N ALA A 61 10.34 12.45 9.50
CA ALA A 61 9.01 12.16 10.04
C ALA A 61 7.92 12.17 8.96
N LYS A 62 8.06 13.03 7.94
CA LYS A 62 7.08 13.15 6.84
C LYS A 62 7.31 12.19 5.68
N ARG A 63 8.51 11.63 5.55
CA ARG A 63 8.84 10.71 4.44
C ARG A 63 7.91 9.50 4.38
N ILE A 64 7.43 9.00 5.53
CA ILE A 64 6.56 7.82 5.57
C ILE A 64 5.23 8.04 4.85
N ASP A 65 4.69 9.26 4.89
CA ASP A 65 3.42 9.60 4.23
C ASP A 65 3.58 9.49 2.70
N TYR A 66 4.66 10.04 2.16
CA TYR A 66 5.00 9.93 0.73
C TYR A 66 5.29 8.49 0.29
N HIS A 67 6.00 7.70 1.10
CA HIS A 67 6.20 6.28 0.80
C HIS A 67 4.87 5.51 0.77
N ASN A 68 3.96 5.81 1.68
CA ASN A 68 2.65 5.16 1.71
C ASN A 68 1.78 5.57 0.52
N PHE A 69 1.83 6.84 0.12
CA PHE A 69 1.24 7.30 -1.13
C PHE A 69 1.81 6.57 -2.35
N ALA A 70 3.14 6.49 -2.48
CA ALA A 70 3.80 5.79 -3.59
C ALA A 70 3.37 4.32 -3.69
N ARG A 71 3.33 3.62 -2.55
CA ARG A 71 2.88 2.22 -2.47
C ARG A 71 1.40 2.07 -2.83
N TYR A 72 0.56 3.03 -2.48
CA TYR A 72 -0.84 3.04 -2.87
C TYR A 72 -0.98 3.17 -4.39
N ILE A 73 -0.26 4.10 -5.02
CA ILE A 73 -0.30 4.31 -6.47
C ILE A 73 0.27 3.11 -7.23
N GLU A 74 1.43 2.57 -6.81
CA GLU A 74 2.03 1.38 -7.43
C GLU A 74 1.07 0.18 -7.37
N LYS A 75 0.45 -0.06 -6.21
CA LYS A 75 -0.52 -1.15 -6.06
C LYS A 75 -1.65 -1.02 -7.08
N ARG A 76 -2.25 0.17 -7.21
CA ARG A 76 -3.34 0.43 -8.15
C ARG A 76 -2.90 0.29 -9.60
N LYS A 77 -1.68 0.73 -9.94
CA LYS A 77 -1.08 0.55 -11.27
C LYS A 77 -0.95 -0.94 -11.60
N ARG A 78 -0.36 -1.72 -10.68
CA ARG A 78 -0.18 -3.17 -10.84
C ARG A 78 -1.51 -3.93 -10.94
N GLU A 79 -2.54 -3.46 -10.23
CA GLU A 79 -3.90 -4.02 -10.28
C GLU A 79 -4.70 -3.55 -11.50
N GLY A 80 -4.18 -2.63 -12.32
CA GLY A 80 -4.88 -2.06 -13.48
C GLY A 80 -6.07 -1.17 -13.12
N THR A 81 -6.12 -0.68 -11.87
CA THR A 81 -7.23 0.13 -11.33
C THR A 81 -6.84 1.59 -11.12
N LEU A 82 -5.68 2.02 -11.65
CA LEU A 82 -5.25 3.41 -11.54
C LEU A 82 -5.95 4.25 -12.62
N THR A 83 -6.90 5.07 -12.20
CA THR A 83 -7.60 6.05 -13.07
C THR A 83 -7.26 7.49 -12.62
N PRO A 84 -7.49 8.51 -13.46
CA PRO A 84 -7.30 9.91 -13.08
C PRO A 84 -8.05 10.29 -11.80
N ASP A 85 -9.33 9.93 -11.67
CA ASP A 85 -10.13 10.19 -10.47
C ASP A 85 -9.52 9.59 -9.19
N ILE A 86 -8.90 8.41 -9.31
CA ILE A 86 -8.23 7.75 -8.17
C ILE A 86 -6.93 8.48 -7.82
N ILE A 87 -6.22 9.02 -8.81
CA ILE A 87 -5.02 9.84 -8.59
C ILE A 87 -5.42 11.13 -7.88
N GLU A 88 -6.44 11.85 -8.37
CA GLU A 88 -6.94 13.09 -7.77
C GLU A 88 -7.43 12.87 -6.33
N ALA A 89 -8.23 11.83 -6.10
CA ALA A 89 -8.72 11.50 -4.76
C ALA A 89 -7.57 11.12 -3.80
N ALA A 90 -6.56 10.40 -4.29
CA ALA A 90 -5.39 10.07 -3.50
C ALA A 90 -4.57 11.32 -3.16
N LYS A 91 -4.32 12.19 -4.14
CA LYS A 91 -3.63 13.47 -3.92
C LYS A 91 -4.36 14.30 -2.87
N ALA A 92 -5.65 14.52 -3.03
CA ALA A 92 -6.46 15.29 -2.07
C ALA A 92 -6.35 14.75 -0.63
N HIS A 93 -6.39 13.43 -0.46
CA HIS A 93 -6.22 12.80 0.85
C HIS A 93 -4.84 13.07 1.47
N TRP A 94 -3.75 12.97 0.71
CA TRP A 94 -2.41 13.18 1.23
C TRP A 94 -2.04 14.66 1.38
N THR A 95 -2.57 15.54 0.53
CA THR A 95 -2.48 16.99 0.72
C THR A 95 -3.15 17.42 2.03
N ALA A 96 -4.28 16.81 2.40
CA ALA A 96 -4.91 17.04 3.70
C ALA A 96 -4.05 16.58 4.90
N LEU A 97 -3.06 15.70 4.67
CA LEU A 97 -2.04 15.29 5.65
C LEU A 97 -0.80 16.19 5.62
N ASN A 98 -0.86 17.33 4.93
CA ASN A 98 0.22 18.29 4.71
C ASN A 98 1.38 17.72 3.89
N CYS A 99 1.10 16.85 2.92
CA CYS A 99 2.05 16.54 1.85
C CYS A 99 2.01 17.65 0.78
N ASP A 100 3.18 17.97 0.24
CA ASP A 100 3.35 18.91 -0.87
C ASP A 100 2.89 18.23 -2.17
N GLU A 101 1.97 18.90 -2.86
CA GLU A 101 1.36 18.39 -4.08
C GLU A 101 2.38 18.17 -5.21
N ALA A 102 3.40 19.04 -5.34
CA ALA A 102 4.41 18.92 -6.37
C ALA A 102 5.26 17.65 -6.20
N ILE A 103 5.54 17.29 -4.94
CA ILE A 103 6.27 16.05 -4.62
C ILE A 103 5.39 14.82 -4.91
N LEU A 104 4.09 14.90 -4.64
CA LEU A 104 3.15 13.82 -4.98
C LEU A 104 3.08 13.61 -6.50
N ASP A 105 3.06 14.67 -7.28
CA ASP A 105 3.05 14.60 -8.75
C ASP A 105 4.35 14.00 -9.31
N GLU A 106 5.50 14.39 -8.77
CA GLU A 106 6.78 13.79 -9.16
C GLU A 106 6.84 12.28 -8.83
N ILE A 107 6.26 11.87 -7.69
CA ILE A 107 6.13 10.45 -7.33
C ILE A 107 5.22 9.72 -8.33
N ILE A 108 4.07 10.31 -8.72
CA ILE A 108 3.17 9.72 -9.72
C ILE A 108 3.90 9.56 -11.05
N GLN A 109 4.63 10.58 -11.49
CA GLN A 109 5.41 10.55 -12.72
C GLN A 109 6.49 9.46 -12.66
N ALA A 110 7.23 9.35 -11.55
CA ALA A 110 8.24 8.31 -11.37
C ALA A 110 7.68 6.88 -11.41
N ILE A 111 6.44 6.68 -10.95
CA ILE A 111 5.77 5.37 -10.94
C ILE A 111 5.13 5.06 -12.29
N THR A 112 4.42 6.02 -12.88
CA THR A 112 3.58 5.81 -14.07
C THR A 112 4.35 6.01 -15.37
N GLY A 113 5.35 6.88 -15.38
CA GLY A 113 6.02 7.37 -16.59
C GLY A 113 5.23 8.44 -17.35
N ALA A 114 4.04 8.83 -16.86
CA ALA A 114 3.25 9.89 -17.46
C ALA A 114 3.82 11.25 -17.04
N GLN A 115 4.14 12.10 -18.03
CA GLN A 115 4.38 13.52 -17.77
C GLN A 115 3.01 14.14 -17.44
N GLY A 116 2.88 14.62 -16.20
CA GLY A 116 1.78 15.50 -15.80
C GLY A 116 1.95 16.89 -16.40
#